data_AF-A0A0B6YII8-F1
#
_entry.id   AF-A0A0B6YII8-F1
#
_cell.length_a   1.000
_cell.length_b   1.000
_cell.length_c   1.000
_cell.angle_alpha   90.00
_cell.angle_beta   90.00
_cell.angle_gamma   90.00
#
_symmetry.space_group_name_H-M   'P 1'
#
loop_
_entity.id
_entity.type
_entity.pdbx_description
1 polymer ?
#
loop_
_entity_poly.entity_id
_entity_poly.type
_entity_poly.pdbx_seq_one_letter_code
_entity_poly.pdbx_strand_id
1 'polypeptide(L)'
;VYYGSDDEYRLVRDLMKSYNKQVRPSTLNNQAINVSYGVALAQIIDLDEKNQIITTNCWINQIWVEPKLRWEPMKYGNISTVNVPFDTVWLPDIVLYNSAHITTESVSTNVILNSTGAVMWLAMVIFKSSCAIDVKYFPFDTQHCILEFASWSYDADGLNLLLL
;
A
#
# COMPACT_ATOMS: atom_id res chain seq x y z
N VAL A 1 17.84 29.47 18.15
CA VAL A 1 18.12 28.09 17.69
C VAL A 1 16.76 27.48 17.38
N TYR A 2 16.41 27.34 16.10
CA TYR A 2 15.14 26.73 15.70
C TYR A 2 15.38 25.22 15.64
N TYR A 3 14.75 24.49 16.55
CA TYR A 3 14.81 23.03 16.57
C TYR A 3 13.86 22.53 15.48
N GLY A 4 14.37 21.97 14.39
CA GLY A 4 13.51 21.36 13.35
C GLY A 4 12.52 20.33 13.91
N SER A 5 12.86 19.74 15.07
CA SER A 5 11.99 18.87 15.85
C SER A 5 10.70 19.53 16.38
N ASP A 6 10.70 20.84 16.70
CA ASP A 6 9.50 21.54 17.19
C ASP A 6 8.53 21.88 16.05
N ASP A 7 9.06 22.27 14.89
CA ASP A 7 8.25 22.53 13.69
C ASP A 7 7.61 21.25 13.14
N GLU A 8 8.35 20.15 13.10
CA GLU A 8 7.82 18.84 12.69
C GLU A 8 6.77 18.33 13.69
N TYR A 9 7.04 18.44 15.00
CA TYR A 9 6.08 18.08 16.04
C TYR A 9 4.78 18.89 15.92
N ARG A 10 4.89 20.21 15.73
CA ARG A 10 3.75 21.11 15.51
C ARG A 10 2.99 20.74 14.24
N LEU A 11 3.70 20.46 13.15
CA LEU A 11 3.11 20.03 11.87
C LEU A 11 2.29 18.75 12.03
N VAL A 12 2.90 17.68 12.56
CA VAL A 12 2.23 16.38 12.73
C VAL A 12 1.01 16.53 13.64
N ARG A 13 1.14 17.25 14.76
CA ARG A 13 0.03 17.51 15.67
C ARG A 13 -1.12 18.25 14.98
N ASP A 14 -0.82 19.28 14.19
CA ASP A 14 -1.82 20.08 13.50
C ASP A 14 -2.52 19.28 12.39
N LEU A 15 -1.77 18.46 11.62
CA LEU A 15 -2.31 17.55 10.61
C LEU A 15 -3.26 16.51 11.22
N MET A 16 -2.89 15.92 12.35
CA MET A 16 -3.64 14.81 12.95
C MET A 16 -4.83 15.26 13.81
N LYS A 17 -4.92 16.54 14.20
CA LYS A 17 -5.91 17.04 15.18
C LYS A 17 -7.37 16.78 14.80
N SER A 18 -7.71 16.84 13.51
CA SER A 18 -9.06 16.61 12.98
C SER A 18 -9.11 15.52 11.92
N TYR A 19 -8.02 14.80 11.75
CA TYR A 19 -7.91 13.73 10.78
C TYR A 19 -8.60 12.46 11.31
N ASN A 20 -9.44 11.86 10.48
CA ASN A 20 -10.07 10.58 10.78
C ASN A 20 -9.71 9.57 9.69
N LYS A 21 -8.81 8.65 10.01
CA LYS A 21 -8.33 7.57 9.11
C LYS A 21 -9.42 6.62 8.62
N GLN A 22 -10.60 6.58 9.26
CA GLN A 22 -11.72 5.74 8.83
C GLN A 22 -12.50 6.37 7.66
N VAL A 23 -12.30 7.66 7.41
CA VAL A 23 -12.98 8.38 6.34
C VAL A 23 -12.09 8.40 5.12
N ARG A 24 -12.58 7.88 4.00
CA ARG A 24 -11.84 7.82 2.75
C ARG A 24 -11.40 9.24 2.27
N PRO A 25 -10.21 9.38 1.66
CA PRO A 25 -9.61 10.65 1.23
C PRO A 25 -10.25 11.25 -0.03
N SER A 26 -11.57 11.40 -0.07
CA SER A 26 -12.23 12.01 -1.22
C SER A 26 -12.61 13.48 -0.98
N THR A 27 -12.40 14.31 -1.99
CA THR A 27 -12.94 15.68 -2.06
C THR A 27 -14.44 15.70 -2.37
N LEU A 28 -14.93 14.70 -3.10
CA LEU A 28 -16.32 14.60 -3.57
C LEU A 28 -16.86 13.19 -3.38
N ASN A 29 -18.11 13.06 -2.92
CA ASN A 29 -18.69 11.73 -2.64
C ASN A 29 -18.78 10.82 -3.88
N ASN A 30 -18.82 11.36 -5.09
CA ASN A 30 -18.92 10.57 -6.32
C ASN A 30 -17.58 10.44 -7.08
N GLN A 31 -16.46 10.65 -6.40
CA GLN A 31 -15.14 10.54 -7.02
C GLN A 31 -14.43 9.29 -6.48
N ALA A 32 -13.95 8.45 -7.40
CA ALA A 32 -13.09 7.32 -7.09
C ALA A 32 -11.72 7.80 -6.62
N ILE A 33 -11.14 7.10 -5.66
CA ILE A 33 -9.77 7.36 -5.21
C ILE A 33 -8.82 6.62 -6.14
N ASN A 34 -7.95 7.37 -6.82
CA ASN A 34 -6.88 6.77 -7.60
C ASN A 34 -5.77 6.33 -6.66
N VAL A 35 -5.47 5.03 -6.66
CA VAL A 35 -4.33 4.46 -5.95
C VAL A 35 -3.39 3.86 -6.97
N SER A 36 -2.19 4.42 -7.08
CA SER A 36 -1.13 3.82 -7.88
C SER A 36 -0.50 2.68 -7.10
N TYR A 37 -0.52 1.48 -7.66
CA TYR A 37 -0.11 0.24 -7.03
C TYR A 37 0.99 -0.43 -7.85
N GLY A 38 2.13 -0.70 -7.21
CA GLY A 38 3.28 -1.37 -7.79
C GLY A 38 3.65 -2.60 -6.99
N VAL A 39 3.99 -3.67 -7.71
CA VAL A 39 4.46 -4.93 -7.15
C VAL A 39 5.79 -5.28 -7.80
N ALA A 40 6.82 -5.50 -6.98
CA ALA A 40 8.09 -6.04 -7.46
C ALA A 40 8.40 -7.36 -6.74
N LEU A 41 8.55 -8.43 -7.53
CA LEU A 41 8.93 -9.75 -7.01
C LEU A 41 10.37 -9.69 -6.49
N ALA A 42 10.57 -9.96 -5.21
CA ALA A 42 11.90 -10.09 -4.62
C ALA A 42 12.42 -11.52 -4.74
N GLN A 43 11.57 -12.50 -4.42
CA GLN A 43 11.95 -13.90 -4.39
C GLN A 43 10.72 -14.82 -4.51
N ILE A 44 10.87 -15.95 -5.19
CA ILE A 44 9.98 -17.11 -5.04
C ILE A 44 10.53 -17.93 -3.87
N ILE A 45 9.77 -18.02 -2.78
CA ILE A 45 10.18 -18.72 -1.56
C ILE A 45 9.95 -20.22 -1.73
N ASP A 46 8.78 -20.60 -2.23
CA ASP A 46 8.35 -21.99 -2.30
C ASP A 46 7.30 -22.20 -3.40
N LEU A 47 7.28 -23.40 -3.94
CA LEU A 47 6.27 -23.89 -4.87
C LEU A 47 5.79 -25.26 -4.38
N ASP A 48 4.58 -25.30 -3.83
CA ASP A 48 3.95 -26.53 -3.36
C ASP A 48 3.05 -27.07 -4.48
N GLU A 49 3.59 -27.97 -5.29
CA GLU A 49 2.89 -28.53 -6.45
C GLU A 49 1.71 -29.42 -6.02
N LYS A 50 1.81 -30.04 -4.84
CA LYS A 50 0.76 -30.92 -4.30
C LYS A 50 -0.46 -30.11 -3.89
N ASN A 51 -0.24 -29.00 -3.18
CA ASN A 51 -1.32 -28.16 -2.68
C ASN A 51 -1.68 -27.01 -3.63
N GLN A 52 -0.95 -26.86 -4.75
CA GLN A 52 -1.21 -25.86 -5.80
C GLN A 52 -1.04 -24.42 -5.27
N ILE A 53 0.06 -24.20 -4.52
CA ILE A 53 0.35 -22.92 -3.85
C ILE A 53 1.74 -22.45 -4.24
N ILE A 54 1.86 -21.18 -4.60
CA ILE A 54 3.15 -20.50 -4.72
C ILE A 54 3.29 -19.46 -3.60
N THR A 55 4.46 -19.46 -2.96
CA THR A 55 4.83 -18.49 -1.93
C THR A 55 5.85 -17.51 -2.50
N THR A 56 5.53 -16.22 -2.53
CA THR A 56 6.38 -15.15 -3.09
C THR A 56 6.61 -14.04 -2.08
N ASN A 57 7.84 -13.53 -2.01
CA ASN A 57 8.17 -12.29 -1.30
C ASN A 57 8.15 -11.13 -2.29
N CYS A 58 7.33 -10.12 -2.03
CA CYS A 58 7.14 -8.97 -2.92
C CYS A 58 7.32 -7.65 -2.17
N TRP A 59 7.87 -6.66 -2.88
CA TRP A 59 7.83 -5.26 -2.49
C TRP A 59 6.56 -4.62 -3.04
N ILE A 60 5.79 -4.01 -2.16
CA ILE A 60 4.59 -3.27 -2.49
C ILE A 60 4.89 -1.77 -2.40
N ASN A 61 4.49 -1.04 -3.43
CA ASN A 61 4.52 0.42 -3.47
C ASN A 61 3.11 0.94 -3.74
N GLN A 62 2.55 1.69 -2.79
CA GLN A 62 1.24 2.30 -2.93
C GLN A 62 1.37 3.81 -2.84
N ILE A 63 0.76 4.51 -3.79
CA ILE A 63 0.75 5.97 -3.83
C ILE A 63 -0.69 6.45 -4.02
N TRP A 64 -1.14 7.33 -3.14
CA TRP A 64 -2.44 8.00 -3.27
C TRP A 64 -2.34 9.44 -2.80
N VAL A 65 -3.42 10.20 -2.96
CA VAL A 65 -3.50 11.58 -2.49
C VAL A 65 -4.49 11.66 -1.33
N GLU A 66 -4.08 12.29 -0.24
CA GLU A 66 -4.88 12.62 0.92
C GLU A 66 -5.07 14.16 1.00
N PRO A 67 -6.22 14.68 0.51
CA PRO A 67 -6.46 16.12 0.46
C PRO A 67 -6.44 16.81 1.83
N LYS A 68 -6.76 16.08 2.92
CA LYS A 68 -6.78 16.63 4.28
C LYS A 68 -5.40 16.76 4.91
N LEU A 69 -4.39 16.06 4.36
CA LEU A 69 -3.02 16.07 4.88
C LEU A 69 -2.11 16.95 4.01
N ARG A 70 -2.56 18.18 3.75
CA ARG A 70 -1.80 19.20 3.00
C ARG A 70 -1.35 20.32 3.93
N TRP A 71 -0.16 20.86 3.67
CA TRP A 71 0.35 22.02 4.41
C TRP A 71 1.23 22.91 3.54
N GLU A 72 1.44 24.14 3.98
CA GLU A 72 2.42 25.04 3.37
C GLU A 72 3.78 24.87 4.08
N PRO A 73 4.85 24.40 3.41
CA PRO A 73 6.15 24.17 4.05
C PRO A 73 6.69 25.40 4.78
N MET A 74 6.47 26.60 4.24
CA MET A 74 6.93 27.86 4.83
C MET A 74 6.40 28.13 6.24
N LYS A 75 5.25 27.55 6.63
CA LYS A 75 4.67 27.69 7.97
C LYS A 75 5.32 26.77 9.03
N TYR A 76 6.08 25.77 8.57
CA TYR A 76 6.65 24.70 9.39
C TYR A 76 8.13 24.47 9.04
N GLY A 77 8.94 25.53 9.03
CA GLY A 77 10.39 25.40 8.84
C GLY A 77 10.83 24.88 7.46
N ASN A 78 10.02 25.06 6.41
CA ASN A 78 10.22 24.51 5.06
C ASN A 78 10.23 22.97 4.98
N ILE A 79 9.58 22.29 5.93
CA ILE A 79 9.38 20.84 5.87
C ILE A 79 8.44 20.51 4.70
N SER A 80 8.95 19.77 3.72
CA SER A 80 8.19 19.34 2.54
C SER A 80 7.67 17.91 2.62
N THR A 81 8.25 17.10 3.50
CA THR A 81 7.95 15.68 3.70
C THR A 81 8.04 15.32 5.17
N VAL A 82 7.15 14.45 5.64
CA VAL A 82 7.15 13.90 7.01
C VAL A 82 6.82 12.42 6.99
N ASN A 83 7.38 11.65 7.92
CA ASN A 83 7.09 10.23 8.05
C ASN A 83 6.20 10.00 9.26
N VAL A 84 5.04 9.38 9.06
CA VAL A 84 4.10 9.04 10.15
C VAL A 84 3.78 7.54 10.14
N PRO A 85 3.41 6.95 11.29
CA PRO A 85 3.03 5.54 11.33
C PRO A 85 1.87 5.25 10.37
N PHE A 86 1.97 4.17 9.60
CA PHE A 86 0.98 3.85 8.55
C PHE A 86 -0.45 3.69 9.10
N ASP A 87 -0.58 3.27 10.35
CA ASP A 87 -1.85 3.06 11.04
C ASP A 87 -2.49 4.36 11.54
N THR A 88 -1.84 5.52 11.35
CA THR A 88 -2.41 6.84 11.70
C THR A 88 -3.11 7.52 10.51
N VAL A 89 -2.86 7.04 9.28
CA VAL A 89 -3.48 7.54 8.05
C VAL A 89 -4.48 6.55 7.48
N TRP A 90 -5.39 7.01 6.62
CA TRP A 90 -6.21 6.09 5.81
C TRP A 90 -5.30 5.30 4.89
N LEU A 91 -5.47 3.98 4.86
CA LEU A 91 -4.75 3.06 3.99
C LEU A 91 -5.76 2.31 3.13
N PRO A 92 -5.58 2.24 1.80
CA PRO A 92 -6.48 1.48 0.93
C PRO A 92 -6.36 -0.02 1.23
N ASP A 93 -7.49 -0.71 1.19
CA ASP A 93 -7.65 -2.12 1.54
C ASP A 93 -7.41 -3.05 0.34
N ILE A 94 -6.22 -2.92 -0.26
CA ILE A 94 -5.82 -3.73 -1.41
C ILE A 94 -5.35 -5.10 -0.91
N VAL A 95 -6.02 -6.15 -1.36
CA VAL A 95 -5.78 -7.54 -0.96
C VAL A 95 -5.46 -8.42 -2.15
N LEU A 96 -4.81 -9.54 -1.88
CA LEU A 96 -4.62 -10.63 -2.84
C LEU A 96 -5.90 -11.48 -2.88
N TYR A 97 -6.65 -11.43 -3.97
CA TYR A 97 -7.93 -12.12 -4.13
C TYR A 97 -7.78 -13.63 -4.25
N ASN A 98 -6.79 -14.10 -5.00
CA ASN A 98 -6.48 -15.52 -5.14
C ASN A 98 -5.53 -16.03 -4.04
N SER A 99 -5.68 -15.51 -2.82
CA SER A 99 -4.90 -15.95 -1.66
C SER A 99 -5.28 -17.36 -1.24
N ALA A 100 -4.29 -18.22 -1.06
CA ALA A 100 -4.44 -19.58 -0.52
C ALA A 100 -4.42 -19.61 1.02
N HIS A 101 -4.20 -18.46 1.66
CA HIS A 101 -4.14 -18.32 3.11
C HIS A 101 -4.94 -17.09 3.59
N ILE A 102 -5.50 -17.17 4.80
CA ILE A 102 -6.30 -16.09 5.40
C ILE A 102 -5.43 -14.90 5.81
N THR A 103 -4.21 -15.16 6.24
CA THR A 103 -3.30 -14.13 6.78
C THR A 103 -2.11 -13.93 5.86
N THR A 104 -1.79 -12.68 5.58
CA THR A 104 -0.58 -12.27 4.87
C THR A 104 0.45 -11.79 5.88
N GLU A 105 1.69 -12.27 5.76
CA GLU A 105 2.79 -11.78 6.58
C GLU A 105 3.39 -10.54 5.92
N SER A 106 3.37 -9.42 6.63
CA SER A 106 3.88 -8.15 6.10
C SER A 106 4.75 -7.43 7.12
N VAL A 107 5.86 -6.87 6.64
CA VAL A 107 6.64 -5.86 7.37
C VAL A 107 6.39 -4.53 6.70
N SER A 108 5.72 -3.63 7.41
CA SER A 108 5.34 -2.31 6.90
C SER A 108 6.17 -1.22 7.58
N THR A 109 6.56 -0.20 6.81
CA THR A 109 7.22 1.00 7.33
C THR A 109 6.21 2.09 7.66
N ASN A 110 6.70 3.21 8.19
CA ASN A 110 5.96 4.46 8.19
C ASN A 110 5.57 4.85 6.75
N VAL A 111 4.49 5.61 6.61
CA VAL A 111 4.14 6.27 5.35
C VAL A 111 4.94 7.56 5.20
N ILE A 112 5.26 7.90 3.96
CA ILE A 112 5.92 9.15 3.60
C ILE A 112 4.82 10.10 3.10
N LEU A 113 4.57 11.17 3.84
CA LEU A 113 3.62 12.22 3.48
C LEU A 113 4.37 13.40 2.87
N ASN A 114 3.92 13.87 1.72
CA ASN A 114 4.41 15.09 1.10
C ASN A 114 3.44 16.26 1.32
N SER A 115 3.95 17.49 1.36
CA SER A 115 3.17 18.72 1.56
C SER A 115 2.00 18.91 0.57
N THR A 116 2.09 18.30 -0.61
CA THR A 116 1.03 18.26 -1.63
C THR A 116 -0.14 17.32 -1.29
N GLY A 117 -0.04 16.56 -0.20
CA GLY A 117 -0.97 15.51 0.20
C GLY A 117 -0.71 14.16 -0.46
N ALA A 118 0.35 14.03 -1.27
CA ALA A 118 0.75 12.72 -1.77
C ALA A 118 1.26 11.84 -0.62
N VAL A 119 0.76 10.62 -0.55
CA VAL A 119 1.13 9.61 0.45
C VAL A 119 1.76 8.44 -0.27
N MET A 120 2.91 7.99 0.21
CA MET A 120 3.59 6.80 -0.27
C MET A 120 3.73 5.79 0.86
N TRP A 121 3.32 4.55 0.60
CA TRP A 121 3.48 3.43 1.51
C TRP A 121 4.29 2.31 0.84
N LEU A 122 5.35 1.89 1.54
CA LEU A 122 6.23 0.82 1.12
C LEU A 122 6.13 -0.32 2.13
N ALA A 123 5.95 -1.55 1.63
CA ALA A 123 5.88 -2.73 2.46
C ALA A 123 6.55 -3.92 1.79
N MET A 124 7.16 -4.79 2.60
CA MET A 124 7.54 -6.14 2.17
C MET A 124 6.43 -7.10 2.59
N VAL A 125 5.95 -7.91 1.66
CA VAL A 125 4.81 -8.79 1.88
C VAL A 125 5.08 -10.18 1.32
N ILE A 126 4.87 -11.20 2.14
CA ILE A 126 4.89 -12.60 1.73
C ILE A 126 3.48 -13.01 1.34
N PHE A 127 3.28 -13.25 0.05
CA PHE A 127 2.02 -13.73 -0.51
C PHE A 127 2.05 -15.24 -0.69
N LYS A 128 0.95 -15.89 -0.36
CA LYS A 128 0.66 -17.29 -0.69
C LYS A 128 -0.56 -17.31 -1.60
N SER A 129 -0.34 -17.55 -2.89
CA SER A 129 -1.41 -17.51 -3.89
C SER A 129 -1.69 -18.91 -4.43
N SER A 130 -2.95 -19.16 -4.76
CA SER A 130 -3.35 -20.35 -5.49
C SER A 130 -2.82 -20.28 -6.93
N CYS A 131 -2.12 -21.33 -7.36
CA CYS A 131 -1.55 -21.44 -8.70
C CYS A 131 -1.75 -22.85 -9.24
N ALA A 132 -2.32 -22.96 -10.44
CA ALA A 132 -2.51 -24.25 -11.11
C ALA A 132 -1.18 -24.75 -11.70
N ILE A 133 -0.64 -25.81 -11.11
CA ILE A 133 0.65 -26.41 -11.49
C ILE A 133 0.40 -27.60 -12.42
N ASP A 134 1.04 -27.57 -13.58
CA ASP A 134 1.03 -28.66 -14.56
C ASP A 134 2.35 -29.43 -14.52
N VAL A 135 2.28 -30.69 -14.06
CA VAL A 135 3.44 -31.60 -13.89
C VAL A 135 3.65 -32.54 -15.08
N LYS A 136 3.01 -32.30 -16.23
CA LYS A 136 3.08 -33.18 -17.41
C LYS A 136 4.51 -33.43 -17.92
N TYR A 137 5.40 -32.44 -17.80
CA TYR A 137 6.76 -32.49 -18.33
C TYR A 137 7.85 -32.45 -17.26
N PHE A 138 7.50 -32.81 -16.02
CA PHE A 138 8.45 -32.83 -14.91
C PHE A 138 9.73 -33.62 -15.25
N PRO A 139 10.95 -33.12 -14.92
CA PRO A 139 11.26 -31.88 -14.20
C PRO A 139 11.50 -30.65 -15.12
N PHE A 140 11.23 -30.75 -16.42
CA PHE A 140 11.49 -29.71 -17.43
C PHE A 140 10.19 -29.04 -17.88
N ASP A 141 9.42 -28.53 -16.91
CA ASP A 141 8.16 -27.85 -17.14
C ASP A 141 8.27 -26.32 -17.00
N THR A 142 7.16 -25.63 -17.20
CA THR A 142 7.05 -24.17 -17.03
C THR A 142 5.70 -23.88 -16.40
N GLN A 143 5.71 -23.08 -15.34
CA GLN A 143 4.51 -22.76 -14.56
C GLN A 143 4.09 -21.31 -14.76
N HIS A 144 2.79 -21.07 -14.80
CA HIS A 144 2.19 -19.74 -14.96
C HIS A 144 1.31 -19.42 -13.76
N CYS A 145 1.86 -18.70 -12.79
CA CYS A 145 1.13 -18.25 -11.60
C CYS A 145 0.76 -16.77 -11.70
N ILE A 146 -0.49 -16.45 -11.42
CA ILE A 146 -1.05 -15.08 -11.46
C ILE A 146 -1.25 -14.59 -10.03
N LEU A 147 -0.94 -13.33 -9.76
CA LEU A 147 -1.32 -12.64 -8.52
C LEU A 147 -2.42 -11.64 -8.84
N GLU A 148 -3.58 -11.80 -8.19
CA GLU A 148 -4.75 -10.97 -8.44
C GLU A 148 -4.96 -9.99 -7.28
N PHE A 149 -4.78 -8.69 -7.53
CA PHE A 149 -4.94 -7.64 -6.52
C PHE A 149 -6.18 -6.80 -6.80
N ALA A 150 -6.97 -6.55 -5.75
CA ALA A 150 -8.10 -5.62 -5.81
C ALA A 150 -8.43 -5.04 -4.43
N SER A 151 -9.22 -3.96 -4.40
CA SER A 151 -9.78 -3.45 -3.14
C SER A 151 -10.84 -4.41 -2.62
N TRP A 152 -10.85 -4.64 -1.31
CA TRP A 152 -11.79 -5.54 -0.67
C TRP A 152 -13.19 -4.92 -0.50
N SER A 153 -13.26 -3.65 -0.12
CA SER A 153 -14.52 -2.98 0.24
C SER A 153 -15.01 -1.96 -0.79
N TYR A 154 -14.17 -1.54 -1.74
CA TYR A 154 -14.55 -0.57 -2.77
C TYR A 154 -14.69 -1.25 -4.14
N ASP A 155 -15.73 -0.86 -4.87
CA ASP A 155 -15.86 -1.11 -6.30
C ASP A 155 -15.10 -0.06 -7.12
N ALA A 156 -15.22 -0.14 -8.45
CA ALA A 156 -14.54 0.76 -9.38
C ALA A 156 -14.97 2.24 -9.25
N ASP A 157 -16.17 2.51 -8.71
CA ASP A 157 -16.66 3.87 -8.47
C ASP A 157 -16.09 4.45 -7.16
N GLY A 158 -15.72 3.59 -6.21
CA GLY A 158 -15.10 3.96 -4.94
C GLY A 158 -13.58 4.12 -5.03
N LEU A 159 -12.90 3.19 -5.69
CA LEU A 159 -11.44 3.12 -5.76
C LEU A 159 -10.98 2.60 -7.13
N ASN A 160 -10.06 3.31 -7.74
CA ASN A 160 -9.47 2.96 -9.03
C ASN A 160 -7.98 2.63 -8.85
N LEU A 161 -7.61 1.38 -9.17
CA LEU A 161 -6.23 0.90 -9.11
C LEU A 161 -5.50 1.22 -10.42
N LEU A 162 -4.42 1.98 -10.32
CA LEU A 162 -3.54 2.32 -11.42
C LEU A 162 -2.22 1.57 -11.26
N LEU A 163 -1.75 0.89 -12.31
CA LEU A 163 -0.44 0.24 -12.26
C LEU A 163 0.68 1.30 -12.27
N LEU A 164 1.69 1.13 -11.41
CA LEU A 164 2.91 1.95 -11.39
C LEU A 164 3.91 1.57 -12.50
#